data_AF-A0A653IFK5-F1
#
_entry.id   AF-A0A653IFK5-F1
#
_cell.length_a   1.000
_cell.length_b   1.000
_cell.length_c   1.000
_cell.angle_alpha   90.00
_cell.angle_beta   90.00
_cell.angle_gamma   90.00
#
_symmetry.space_group_name_H-M   'P 1'
#
loop_
_entity.id
_entity.type
_entity.pdbx_description
1 polymer ?
#
loop_
_entity_poly.entity_id
_entity_poly.type
_entity_poly.pdbx_seq_one_letter_code
_entity_poly.pdbx_strand_id
1 'polypeptide(L)'
;MSDKNYTYLIEEIEKLKFHNQTLLTLLGNLQPDAMENTTIHETVILFDLSKSDLRGLKDLIINYDHNRFAFEQKALLINPVFSKDNLLFIVNSFVSSEILTTFGNEILNDYEVKTE
;
A
#
# COMPACT_ATOMS: atom_id res chain seq x y z
N MET A 1 23.81 13.74 18.57
CA MET A 1 22.41 14.17 18.77
C MET A 1 22.00 13.60 20.12
N SER A 2 21.47 14.38 21.07
CA SER A 2 21.05 13.80 22.36
C SER A 2 19.82 12.91 22.16
N ASP A 3 19.72 11.81 22.90
CA ASP A 3 18.56 10.90 22.83
C ASP A 3 17.23 11.64 22.98
N LYS A 4 17.21 12.71 23.78
CA LYS A 4 16.05 13.59 23.96
C LYS A 4 15.59 14.27 22.66
N ASN A 5 16.52 14.70 21.80
CA ASN A 5 16.18 15.31 20.52
C ASN A 5 15.67 14.27 19.52
N TYR A 6 16.19 13.03 19.59
CA TYR A 6 15.73 11.93 18.75
C TYR A 6 14.31 11.49 19.12
N THR A 7 14.03 11.30 20.42
CA THR A 7 12.67 10.97 20.90
C THR A 7 11.66 12.04 20.51
N TYR A 8 12.00 13.32 20.70
CA TYR A 8 11.11 14.42 20.31
C TYR A 8 10.79 14.39 18.81
N LEU A 9 11.78 14.15 17.95
CA LEU A 9 11.54 14.07 16.51
C LEU A 9 10.63 12.90 16.13
N ILE A 10 10.78 11.74 16.77
CA ILE A 10 9.87 10.61 16.57
C ILE A 10 8.44 11.00 16.96
N GLU A 11 8.24 11.62 18.12
CA GLU A 11 6.92 12.04 18.57
C GLU A 11 6.25 13.04 17.60
N GLU A 12 7.01 14.00 17.07
CA GLU A 12 6.48 14.94 16.07
C GLU A 12 6.15 14.26 14.74
N ILE A 13 6.94 13.26 14.31
CA ILE A 13 6.65 12.46 13.11
C ILE A 13 5.36 11.66 13.31
N GLU A 14 5.18 11.01 14.45
CA GLU A 14 3.98 10.22 14.75
C GLU A 14 2.72 11.10 14.81
N LYS A 15 2.83 12.33 15.34
CA LYS A 15 1.73 13.32 15.28
C LYS A 15 1.35 13.67 13.84
N LEU A 16 2.33 13.87 12.97
CA LEU A 16 2.07 14.19 11.55
C LEU A 16 1.41 13.01 10.83
N LYS A 17 1.86 11.77 11.05
CA LYS A 17 1.24 10.57 10.49
C LYS A 17 -0.22 10.44 10.93
N PHE A 18 -0.48 10.60 12.23
CA PHE A 18 -1.84 10.55 12.77
C PHE A 18 -2.74 11.65 12.16
N HIS A 19 -2.21 12.87 12.00
CA HIS A 19 -2.94 13.96 11.38
C HIS A 19 -3.29 13.65 9.92
N ASN A 20 -2.34 13.14 9.14
CA ASN A 20 -2.56 12.79 7.73
C ASN A 20 -3.63 11.69 7.59
N GLN A 21 -3.58 10.66 8.42
CA GLN A 21 -4.61 9.60 8.44
C GLN A 21 -5.99 10.14 8.82
N THR A 22 -6.05 11.04 9.81
CA THR A 22 -7.29 11.69 10.22
C THR A 22 -7.88 12.52 9.09
N LEU A 23 -7.06 13.33 8.40
CA LEU A 23 -7.50 14.12 7.25
C LEU A 23 -8.03 13.24 6.12
N LEU A 24 -7.34 12.15 5.80
CA LEU A 24 -7.76 11.20 4.78
C LEU A 24 -9.12 10.56 5.13
N THR A 25 -9.30 10.21 6.41
CA THR A 25 -10.57 9.66 6.91
C THR A 25 -11.71 10.68 6.80
N LEU A 26 -11.44 11.95 7.15
CA LEU A 26 -12.43 13.02 7.05
C LEU A 26 -12.81 13.30 5.59
N LEU A 27 -11.84 13.27 4.67
CA LEU A 27 -12.10 13.38 3.24
C LEU A 27 -13.00 12.25 2.75
N GLY A 28 -12.72 11.00 3.13
CA GLY A 28 -13.57 9.86 2.79
C GLY A 28 -14.99 9.96 3.36
N ASN A 29 -15.15 10.51 4.56
CA ASN A 29 -16.48 10.75 5.12
C ASN A 29 -17.25 11.86 4.38
N LEU A 30 -16.55 12.85 3.82
CA LEU A 30 -17.16 13.96 3.07
C LEU A 30 -17.47 13.59 1.62
N GLN A 31 -16.65 12.75 1.01
CA GLN A 31 -16.79 12.28 -0.37
C GLN A 31 -16.53 10.77 -0.46
N PRO A 32 -17.50 9.93 -0.05
CA PRO A 32 -17.33 8.47 -0.04
C PRO A 32 -16.96 7.91 -1.42
N ASP A 33 -17.65 8.40 -2.45
CA ASP A 33 -17.47 7.95 -3.84
C ASP A 33 -16.09 8.34 -4.40
N ALA A 34 -15.48 9.43 -3.91
CA ALA A 34 -14.16 9.86 -4.36
C ALA A 34 -13.04 8.94 -3.87
N MET A 35 -13.30 8.10 -2.85
CA MET A 35 -12.32 7.17 -2.30
C MET A 35 -12.46 5.74 -2.82
N GLU A 36 -13.44 5.48 -3.71
CA GLU A 36 -13.59 4.18 -4.37
C GLU A 36 -12.31 3.76 -5.11
N ASN A 37 -11.58 4.72 -5.67
CA ASN A 37 -10.31 4.51 -6.36
C ASN A 37 -9.14 5.02 -5.52
N THR A 38 -8.85 4.36 -4.39
CA THR A 38 -7.72 4.75 -3.54
C THR A 38 -6.41 4.72 -4.34
N THR A 39 -5.73 5.86 -4.39
CA THR A 39 -4.45 6.05 -5.07
C THR A 39 -3.29 5.52 -4.25
N ILE A 40 -2.14 5.28 -4.88
CA ILE A 40 -0.92 4.82 -4.22
C ILE A 40 -0.44 5.83 -3.16
N HIS A 41 -0.71 7.13 -3.35
CA HIS A 41 -0.35 8.17 -2.40
C HIS A 41 -1.15 8.07 -1.11
N GLU A 42 -2.43 7.75 -1.22
CA GLU A 42 -3.31 7.54 -0.06
C GLU A 42 -2.94 6.24 0.63
N THR A 43 -2.66 5.18 -0.14
CA THR A 43 -2.17 3.90 0.38
C THR A 43 -0.85 4.06 1.17
N VAL A 44 0.08 4.88 0.70
CA VAL A 44 1.32 5.19 1.43
C VAL A 44 1.03 5.80 2.80
N ILE A 45 0.03 6.67 2.91
CA ILE A 45 -0.37 7.29 4.18
C ILE A 45 -1.09 6.28 5.09
N LEU A 46 -1.99 5.48 4.53
CA LEU A 46 -2.78 4.48 5.27
C LEU A 46 -1.90 3.40 5.89
N PHE A 47 -0.86 2.97 5.16
CA PHE A 47 -0.01 1.85 5.53
C PHE A 47 1.40 2.24 5.97
N ASP A 48 1.68 3.55 6.07
CA ASP A 48 3.00 4.11 6.45
C ASP A 48 4.15 3.54 5.61
N LEU A 49 3.93 3.44 4.29
CA LEU A 49 4.87 2.78 3.38
C LEU A 49 6.06 3.68 3.03
N SER A 50 7.25 3.11 3.13
CA SER A 50 8.47 3.79 2.70
C SER A 50 8.68 3.68 1.19
N LYS A 51 9.57 4.53 0.65
CA LYS A 51 10.00 4.46 -0.75
C LYS A 51 10.64 3.10 -1.10
N SER A 52 11.34 2.48 -0.15
CA SER A 52 11.93 1.14 -0.34
C SER A 52 10.86 0.07 -0.46
N ASP A 53 9.79 0.15 0.34
CA ASP A 53 8.68 -0.81 0.30
C ASP A 53 7.99 -0.75 -1.06
N LEU A 54 7.69 0.46 -1.54
CA LEU A 54 7.07 0.67 -2.85
C LEU A 54 7.94 0.16 -4.00
N ARG A 55 9.26 0.34 -3.91
CA ARG A 55 10.19 -0.16 -4.92
C ARG A 55 10.23 -1.69 -4.92
N GLY A 56 10.36 -2.30 -3.74
CA GLY A 56 10.35 -3.76 -3.61
C GLY A 56 9.05 -4.36 -4.13
N LEU A 57 7.91 -3.77 -3.78
CA LEU A 57 6.61 -4.25 -4.24
C LEU A 57 6.43 -4.04 -5.76
N LYS A 58 6.88 -2.90 -6.30
CA LYS A 58 6.89 -2.65 -7.75
C LYS A 58 7.68 -3.73 -8.48
N ASP A 59 8.89 -4.03 -8.02
CA ASP A 59 9.74 -5.04 -8.63
C ASP A 59 9.07 -6.43 -8.54
N LEU A 60 8.41 -6.73 -7.42
CA LEU A 60 7.65 -7.97 -7.26
C LEU A 60 6.45 -8.07 -8.23
N ILE A 61 5.70 -6.98 -8.41
CA ILE A 61 4.56 -6.93 -9.35
C ILE A 61 5.02 -7.15 -10.79
N ILE A 62 6.11 -6.51 -11.21
CA ILE A 62 6.64 -6.65 -12.58
C ILE A 62 7.08 -8.09 -12.87
N ASN A 63 7.60 -8.78 -11.85
CA ASN A 63 8.11 -10.15 -11.97
C ASN A 63 7.10 -11.20 -11.50
N TYR A 64 5.81 -10.88 -11.56
CA TYR A 64 4.77 -11.82 -11.18
C TYR A 64 4.76 -13.03 -12.12
N ASP A 65 4.82 -14.23 -11.53
CA ASP A 65 4.97 -15.50 -12.24
C ASP A 65 3.72 -16.38 -12.14
N HIS A 66 2.55 -15.77 -11.84
CA HIS A 66 1.27 -16.45 -11.63
C HIS A 66 1.28 -17.44 -10.45
N ASN A 67 2.25 -17.31 -9.52
CA ASN A 67 2.27 -18.07 -8.28
C ASN A 67 1.82 -17.18 -7.11
N ARG A 68 0.51 -17.19 -6.82
CA ARG A 68 -0.14 -16.42 -5.73
C ARG A 68 0.56 -16.60 -4.39
N PHE A 69 0.85 -17.85 -4.02
CA PHE A 69 1.49 -18.14 -2.74
C PHE A 69 2.91 -17.55 -2.67
N ALA A 70 3.72 -17.71 -3.72
CA ALA A 70 5.05 -17.13 -3.75
C ALA A 70 5.02 -15.60 -3.76
N PHE A 71 4.05 -14.99 -4.46
CA PHE A 71 3.84 -13.55 -4.48
C PHE A 71 3.52 -13.02 -3.08
N GLU A 72 2.56 -13.61 -2.37
CA GLU A 72 2.21 -13.24 -0.99
C GLU A 72 3.40 -13.37 -0.03
N GLN A 73 4.14 -14.48 -0.10
CA GLN A 73 5.30 -14.71 0.76
C GLN A 73 6.43 -13.69 0.49
N LYS A 74 6.72 -13.41 -0.79
CA LYS A 74 7.72 -12.41 -1.17
C LYS A 74 7.28 -11.00 -0.75
N ALA A 75 5.99 -10.68 -0.85
CA ALA A 75 5.44 -9.39 -0.41
C ALA A 75 5.63 -9.19 1.10
N LEU A 76 5.28 -10.20 1.91
CA LEU A 76 5.49 -10.17 3.36
C LEU A 76 6.95 -9.95 3.77
N LEU A 77 7.91 -10.47 2.99
CA LEU A 77 9.33 -10.27 3.23
C LEU A 77 9.80 -8.84 2.92
N ILE A 78 9.11 -8.11 2.05
CA ILE A 78 9.41 -6.70 1.76
C ILE A 78 8.94 -5.84 2.93
N ASN A 79 7.66 -5.98 3.31
CA ASN A 79 7.10 -5.31 4.46
C ASN A 79 5.97 -6.18 5.04
N PRO A 80 5.96 -6.46 6.36
CA PRO A 80 4.90 -7.25 7.00
C PRO A 80 3.50 -6.69 6.84
N VAL A 81 3.38 -5.40 6.53
CA VAL A 81 2.10 -4.77 6.20
C VAL A 81 1.49 -5.41 4.95
N PHE A 82 2.26 -5.93 4.00
CA PHE A 82 1.76 -6.54 2.76
C PHE A 82 1.18 -7.95 2.98
N SER A 83 0.21 -8.08 3.87
CA SER A 83 -0.50 -9.31 4.12
C SER A 83 -1.47 -9.64 2.98
N LYS A 84 -1.92 -10.90 2.91
CA LYS A 84 -2.93 -11.31 1.92
C LYS A 84 -4.16 -10.39 1.92
N ASP A 85 -4.58 -9.93 3.09
CA ASP A 85 -5.82 -9.16 3.26
C ASP A 85 -5.77 -7.77 2.62
N ASN A 86 -4.58 -7.16 2.54
CA ASN A 86 -4.42 -5.81 1.98
C ASN A 86 -3.51 -5.74 0.75
N LEU A 87 -2.79 -6.80 0.41
CA LEU A 87 -1.87 -6.82 -0.73
C LEU A 87 -2.59 -6.47 -2.03
N LEU A 88 -3.76 -7.06 -2.29
CA LEU A 88 -4.53 -6.76 -3.49
C LEU A 88 -5.06 -5.32 -3.50
N PHE A 89 -5.43 -4.78 -2.34
CA PHE A 89 -5.80 -3.37 -2.22
C PHE A 89 -4.62 -2.47 -2.62
N ILE A 90 -3.42 -2.78 -2.14
CA ILE A 90 -2.21 -2.02 -2.46
C ILE A 90 -1.87 -2.17 -3.96
N VAL A 91 -1.99 -3.36 -4.54
CA VAL A 91 -1.82 -3.58 -5.99
C VAL A 91 -2.85 -2.75 -6.78
N ASN A 92 -4.12 -2.76 -6.36
CA ASN A 92 -5.17 -1.96 -7.00
C ASN A 92 -4.89 -0.45 -6.91
N SER A 93 -4.23 0.02 -5.85
CA SER A 93 -3.85 1.43 -5.73
C SER A 93 -2.80 1.88 -6.76
N PHE A 94 -1.90 0.97 -7.18
CA PHE A 94 -0.99 1.23 -8.30
C PHE A 94 -1.81 1.40 -9.59
N VAL A 95 -2.74 0.48 -9.86
CA VAL A 95 -3.60 0.50 -11.04
C VAL A 95 -4.45 1.78 -11.09
N SER A 96 -5.10 2.13 -9.98
CA SER A 96 -5.93 3.33 -9.83
C SER A 96 -5.14 4.63 -10.01
N SER A 97 -3.82 4.58 -9.80
CA SER A 97 -2.91 5.70 -10.04
C SER A 97 -2.29 5.70 -11.44
N GLU A 98 -2.79 4.85 -12.35
CA GLU A 98 -2.25 4.65 -13.70
C GLU A 98 -0.79 4.14 -13.71
N ILE A 99 -0.37 3.44 -12.65
CA ILE A 99 0.98 2.88 -12.51
C ILE A 99 0.90 1.35 -12.57
N LEU A 100 1.81 0.72 -13.32
CA LEU A 100 1.86 -0.74 -13.47
C LEU A 100 0.53 -1.37 -13.94
N THR A 101 -0.35 -0.61 -14.61
CA THR A 101 -1.72 -1.01 -14.93
C THR A 101 -1.82 -2.40 -15.55
N THR A 102 -0.95 -2.75 -16.51
CA THR A 102 -0.94 -4.08 -17.14
C THR A 102 -0.65 -5.20 -16.14
N PHE A 103 0.48 -5.12 -15.43
CA PHE A 103 0.91 -6.16 -14.48
C PHE A 103 0.02 -6.21 -13.24
N GLY A 104 -0.45 -5.05 -12.76
CA GLY A 104 -1.38 -4.95 -11.65
C GLY A 104 -2.71 -5.62 -11.98
N ASN A 105 -3.29 -5.33 -13.14
CA ASN A 105 -4.52 -5.98 -13.59
C ASN A 105 -4.34 -7.49 -13.81
N GLU A 106 -3.19 -7.93 -14.30
CA GLU A 106 -2.88 -9.37 -14.43
C GLU A 106 -2.97 -10.08 -13.07
N ILE A 107 -2.36 -9.52 -12.03
CA ILE A 107 -2.44 -10.04 -10.66
C ILE A 107 -3.88 -10.01 -10.16
N LEU A 108 -4.56 -8.85 -10.25
CA LEU A 108 -5.92 -8.71 -9.75
C LEU A 108 -6.87 -9.72 -10.40
N ASN A 109 -6.79 -9.86 -11.73
CA ASN A 109 -7.59 -10.82 -12.49
C ASN A 109 -7.30 -12.27 -12.08
N ASP A 110 -6.02 -12.63 -11.84
CA ASP A 110 -5.70 -13.97 -11.35
C ASP A 110 -6.45 -14.24 -10.03
N TYR A 111 -6.41 -13.32 -9.07
CA TYR A 111 -7.12 -13.46 -7.79
C TYR A 111 -8.65 -13.42 -7.90
N GLU A 112 -9.21 -12.79 -8.94
CA GLU A 112 -10.65 -12.79 -9.21
C GLU A 112 -11.17 -14.13 -9.76
N VAL A 113 -10.28 -15.00 -10.28
CA VAL A 113 -10.67 -16.35 -10.73
C VAL A 113 -11.20 -17.13 -9.52
N LYS A 114 -12.53 -17.15 -9.41
CA LYS A 114 -13.31 -17.88 -8.42
C LYS A 114 -12.84 -19.34 -8.40
N THR A 115 -12.53 -19.84 -7.21
CA THR A 115 -12.68 -21.27 -6.91
C THR A 115 -14.10 -21.68 -7.30
N GLU A 116 -14.22 -22.45 -8.38
CA GLU A 116 -15.41 -23.27 -8.66
C GLU A 116 -15.64 -24.31 -7.55
#